data_AF-A0A259CVL7-F1
#
_entry.id   AF-A0A259CVL7-F1
#
_cell.length_a   1.000
_cell.length_b   1.000
_cell.length_c   1.000
_cell.angle_alpha   90.00
_cell.angle_beta   90.00
_cell.angle_gamma   90.00
#
_symmetry.space_group_name_H-M   'P 1'
#
loop_
_entity.id
_entity.type
_entity.pdbx_description
1 polymer ?
#
loop_
_entity_poly.entity_id
_entity_poly.type
_entity_poly.pdbx_seq_one_letter_code
_entity_poly.pdbx_strand_id
1 'polypeptide(L)'
;AEAALHDLLTIASELESLAMQSSFRFGATQAYEAIVTQRIAALREERISGRQTFGEFMMRRYDPAMRTVKSAEARLGSMAERAQRAAELLRTRVDVERSAQNQKLLESMDRRADLALRLQHTVEGLSVVAISYYAVSLMTYLAYPLAKLLQMSKEVLMAAMVVPVVGLVWLLVRRIRNSLHGGE
;
A
#
# COMPACT_ATOMS: atom_id res chain seq x y z
N ALA A 1 6.05 -10.73 5.90
CA ALA A 1 6.05 -10.73 4.43
C ALA A 1 7.23 -9.91 3.88
N GLU A 2 7.47 -8.69 4.39
CA GLU A 2 8.58 -7.82 3.95
C GLU A 2 9.97 -8.43 4.18
N ALA A 3 10.24 -9.04 5.33
CA ALA A 3 11.52 -9.72 5.58
C ALA A 3 11.79 -10.86 4.57
N ALA A 4 10.79 -11.71 4.34
CA ALA A 4 10.88 -12.78 3.35
C ALA A 4 11.05 -12.24 1.90
N LEU A 5 10.48 -11.07 1.58
CA LEU A 5 10.70 -10.41 0.30
C LEU A 5 12.15 -9.93 0.15
N HIS A 6 12.71 -9.36 1.22
CA HIS A 6 14.10 -8.95 1.24
C HIS A 6 15.06 -10.13 1.07
N ASP A 7 14.85 -11.22 1.81
CA ASP A 7 15.67 -12.43 1.70
C ASP A 7 15.60 -13.02 0.28
N LEU A 8 14.41 -13.06 -0.31
CA LEU A 8 14.20 -13.61 -1.65
C LEU A 8 14.83 -12.74 -2.75
N LEU A 9 14.78 -11.41 -2.61
CA LEU A 9 15.47 -10.49 -3.53
C LEU A 9 16.99 -10.62 -3.43
N THR A 10 17.52 -10.83 -2.22
CA THR A 10 18.95 -11.11 -2.03
C THR A 10 19.35 -12.40 -2.73
N ILE A 11 18.61 -13.49 -2.53
CA ILE A 11 18.85 -14.77 -3.21
C ILE A 11 18.76 -14.63 -4.74
N ALA A 12 17.76 -13.90 -5.24
CA ALA A 12 17.61 -13.67 -6.68
C ALA A 12 18.84 -12.92 -7.25
N SER A 13 19.31 -11.89 -6.56
CA SER A 13 20.51 -11.13 -6.94
C SER A 13 21.77 -11.99 -6.92
N GLU A 14 21.93 -12.87 -5.93
CA GLU A 14 23.06 -13.80 -5.86
C GLU A 14 23.06 -14.80 -7.01
N LEU A 15 21.90 -15.37 -7.35
CA LEU A 15 21.75 -16.30 -8.47
C LEU A 15 22.07 -15.62 -9.81
N GLU A 16 21.60 -14.39 -10.00
CA GLU A 16 21.85 -13.62 -11.21
C GLU A 16 23.33 -13.25 -11.35
N SER A 17 23.98 -12.84 -10.24
CA SER A 17 25.42 -12.61 -10.20
C SER A 17 26.22 -13.87 -10.55
N LEU A 18 25.85 -15.02 -9.96
CA LEU A 18 26.50 -16.30 -10.26
C LEU A 18 26.33 -16.70 -11.73
N ALA A 19 25.13 -16.49 -12.29
CA ALA A 19 24.83 -16.76 -13.69
C ALA A 19 25.68 -15.88 -14.62
N MET A 20 25.76 -14.57 -14.34
CA MET A 20 26.60 -13.65 -15.12
C MET A 20 28.08 -14.03 -15.07
N GLN A 21 28.62 -14.29 -13.87
CA GLN A 21 30.03 -14.66 -13.69
C GLN A 21 30.39 -15.98 -14.39
N SER A 22 29.44 -16.92 -14.46
CA SER A 22 29.67 -18.24 -15.05
C SER A 22 29.35 -18.31 -16.55
N SER A 23 28.61 -17.34 -17.09
CA SER A 23 28.09 -17.33 -18.47
C SER A 23 29.18 -17.55 -19.52
N PHE A 24 30.27 -16.79 -19.43
CA PHE A 24 31.41 -16.91 -20.34
C PHE A 24 32.03 -18.31 -20.29
N ARG A 25 32.17 -18.89 -19.09
CA ARG A 25 32.76 -20.23 -18.93
C ARG A 25 31.83 -21.31 -19.48
N PHE A 26 30.53 -21.24 -19.24
CA PHE A 26 29.57 -22.18 -19.83
C PHE A 26 29.59 -22.13 -21.36
N GLY A 27 29.54 -20.92 -21.93
CA GLY A 27 29.62 -20.72 -23.39
C GLY A 27 30.94 -21.23 -23.97
N ALA A 28 32.08 -20.90 -23.35
CA ALA A 28 33.38 -21.41 -23.78
C ALA A 28 33.45 -22.94 -23.70
N THR A 29 32.97 -23.55 -22.62
CA THR A 29 32.96 -25.00 -22.45
C THR A 29 32.08 -25.69 -23.50
N GLN A 30 30.91 -25.16 -23.86
CA GLN A 30 30.11 -25.67 -24.99
C GLN A 30 30.85 -25.54 -26.33
N ALA A 31 31.50 -24.41 -26.59
CA ALA A 31 32.28 -24.23 -27.81
C ALA A 31 33.43 -25.25 -27.92
N TYR A 32 34.13 -25.52 -26.81
CA TYR A 32 35.18 -26.53 -26.76
C TYR A 32 34.65 -27.95 -26.97
N GLU A 33 33.50 -28.30 -26.40
CA GLU A 33 32.85 -29.59 -26.66
C GLU A 33 32.55 -29.79 -28.16
N ALA A 34 32.02 -28.75 -28.82
CA ALA A 34 31.76 -28.78 -30.25
C ALA A 34 33.06 -28.97 -31.05
N ILE A 35 34.13 -28.25 -30.70
CA ILE A 35 35.44 -28.41 -31.35
C ILE A 35 35.97 -29.83 -31.17
N VAL A 36 35.97 -30.37 -29.95
CA VAL A 36 36.46 -31.73 -29.66
C VAL A 36 35.67 -32.75 -30.51
N THR A 37 34.35 -32.64 -30.53
CA THR A 37 33.48 -33.52 -31.32
C THR A 37 33.79 -33.42 -32.81
N GLN A 38 33.95 -32.20 -33.34
CA GLN A 38 34.31 -31.99 -34.75
C GLN A 38 35.68 -32.56 -35.10
N ARG A 39 36.68 -32.41 -34.21
CA ARG A 39 38.03 -32.94 -34.42
C ARG A 39 38.06 -34.47 -34.40
N ILE A 40 37.33 -35.10 -33.49
CA ILE A 40 37.17 -36.55 -33.44
C ILE A 40 36.52 -37.04 -34.75
N ALA A 41 35.42 -36.41 -35.18
CA ALA A 41 34.75 -36.77 -36.43
C ALA A 41 35.67 -36.63 -37.66
N ALA A 42 36.52 -35.60 -37.68
CA ALA A 42 37.46 -35.36 -38.76
C ALA A 42 38.55 -36.45 -38.89
N LEU A 43 38.82 -37.24 -37.84
CA LEU A 43 39.75 -38.37 -37.91
C LEU A 43 39.25 -39.50 -38.79
N ARG A 44 37.93 -39.56 -39.07
CA ARG A 44 37.29 -40.61 -39.88
C ARG A 44 37.68 -42.01 -39.38
N GLU A 45 37.55 -42.22 -38.07
CA GLU A 45 38.00 -43.44 -37.43
C GLU A 45 37.26 -44.68 -37.96
N GLU A 46 38.03 -45.71 -38.31
CA GLU A 46 37.53 -47.04 -38.58
C GLU A 46 37.91 -47.99 -37.44
N ARG A 47 37.09 -49.00 -37.20
CA ARG A 47 37.40 -50.00 -36.18
C ARG A 47 38.51 -50.93 -36.66
N ILE A 48 39.52 -51.09 -35.82
CA ILE A 48 40.60 -52.06 -36.07
C ILE A 48 40.39 -53.28 -35.17
N SER A 49 40.07 -54.42 -35.77
CA SER A 49 40.01 -55.73 -35.08
C SER A 49 39.18 -55.72 -33.78
N GLY A 50 38.03 -55.04 -33.79
CA GLY A 50 37.14 -54.96 -32.63
C GLY A 50 37.60 -54.03 -31.50
N ARG A 51 38.70 -53.29 -31.66
CA ARG A 51 39.16 -52.30 -30.67
C ARG A 51 38.24 -51.07 -30.64
N GLN A 52 38.19 -50.43 -29.48
CA GLN A 52 37.44 -49.19 -29.26
C GLN A 52 38.09 -48.03 -30.04
N THR A 53 37.27 -47.19 -30.67
CA THR A 53 37.75 -45.95 -31.31
C THR A 53 37.94 -44.83 -30.27
N PHE A 54 38.72 -43.81 -30.58
CA PHE A 54 38.86 -42.66 -29.70
C PHE A 54 37.51 -41.96 -29.47
N GLY A 55 36.68 -41.85 -30.50
CA GLY A 55 35.33 -41.32 -30.38
C GLY A 55 34.44 -42.09 -29.42
N GLU A 56 34.49 -43.43 -29.43
CA GLU A 56 33.75 -44.23 -28.44
C GLU A 56 34.26 -44.06 -27.01
N PHE A 57 35.58 -43.94 -26.86
CA PHE A 57 36.19 -43.67 -25.57
C PHE A 57 35.75 -42.30 -25.04
N MET A 58 35.81 -41.26 -25.88
CA MET A 58 35.41 -39.90 -25.54
C MET A 58 33.91 -39.81 -25.25
N MET A 59 33.06 -40.45 -26.05
CA MET A 59 31.62 -40.51 -25.78
C MET A 59 31.30 -41.08 -24.38
N ARG A 60 32.07 -42.07 -23.92
CA ARG A 60 31.87 -42.67 -22.58
C ARG A 60 32.49 -41.87 -21.45
N ARG A 61 33.59 -41.15 -21.69
CA ARG A 61 34.40 -40.53 -20.64
C ARG A 61 34.27 -39.01 -20.55
N TYR A 62 34.04 -38.36 -21.68
CA TYR A 62 33.94 -36.91 -21.82
C TYR A 62 32.48 -36.42 -21.83
N ASP A 63 31.61 -37.03 -22.64
CA ASP A 63 30.21 -36.58 -22.75
C ASP A 63 29.44 -36.56 -21.42
N PRO A 64 29.63 -37.50 -20.46
CA PRO A 64 28.97 -37.40 -19.17
C PRO A 64 29.37 -36.14 -18.37
N ALA A 65 30.64 -35.71 -18.49
CA ALA A 65 31.11 -34.49 -17.85
C ALA A 65 30.44 -33.27 -18.49
N MET A 66 30.36 -33.24 -19.82
CA MET A 66 29.68 -32.15 -20.55
C MET A 66 28.18 -32.08 -20.26
N ARG A 67 27.50 -33.23 -20.14
CA ARG A 67 26.10 -33.28 -19.69
C ARG A 67 25.91 -32.70 -18.29
N THR A 68 26.88 -32.87 -17.41
CA THR A 68 26.86 -32.28 -16.06
C THR A 68 26.97 -30.76 -16.12
N VAL A 69 27.86 -30.23 -16.96
CA VAL A 69 28.00 -28.78 -17.18
C VAL A 69 26.71 -28.17 -17.73
N LYS A 70 26.13 -28.76 -18.78
CA LYS A 70 24.85 -28.31 -19.38
C LYS A 70 23.70 -28.35 -18.37
N SER A 71 23.63 -29.41 -17.56
CA SER A 71 22.63 -29.53 -16.50
C SER A 71 22.80 -28.47 -15.40
N ALA A 72 24.03 -28.16 -15.02
CA ALA A 72 24.32 -27.12 -14.04
C ALA A 72 23.93 -25.72 -14.56
N GLU A 73 24.25 -25.41 -15.81
CA GLU A 73 23.85 -24.18 -16.49
C GLU A 73 22.31 -24.03 -16.52
N ALA A 74 21.61 -25.06 -17.00
CA ALA A 74 20.15 -25.05 -17.05
C ALA A 74 19.50 -24.94 -15.66
N ARG A 75 20.08 -25.61 -14.65
CA ARG A 75 19.60 -25.54 -13.28
C ARG A 75 19.77 -24.14 -12.70
N LEU A 76 20.91 -23.50 -12.94
CA LEU A 76 21.18 -22.13 -12.48
C LEU A 76 20.19 -21.13 -13.10
N GLY A 77 20.01 -21.18 -14.43
CA GLY A 77 19.03 -20.32 -15.11
C GLY A 77 17.61 -20.54 -14.58
N SER A 78 17.19 -21.80 -14.44
CA SER A 78 15.86 -22.12 -13.92
C SER A 78 15.66 -21.70 -12.46
N MET A 79 16.70 -21.73 -11.63
CA MET A 79 16.65 -21.22 -10.25
C MET A 79 16.51 -19.70 -10.22
N ALA A 80 17.29 -18.98 -11.04
CA ALA A 80 17.22 -17.53 -11.13
C ALA A 80 15.82 -17.06 -11.55
N GLU A 81 15.26 -17.66 -12.61
CA GLU A 81 13.89 -17.34 -13.04
C GLU A 81 12.84 -17.64 -11.97
N ARG A 82 12.96 -18.78 -11.26
CA ARG A 82 12.04 -19.13 -10.17
C ARG A 82 12.11 -18.14 -9.03
N ALA A 83 13.32 -17.70 -8.66
CA ALA A 83 13.53 -16.70 -7.62
C ALA A 83 12.92 -15.34 -8.02
N GLN A 84 13.14 -14.89 -9.25
CA GLN A 84 12.55 -13.65 -9.78
C GLN A 84 11.01 -13.70 -9.77
N ARG A 85 10.39 -14.77 -10.31
CA ARG A 85 8.93 -14.93 -10.29
C ARG A 85 8.36 -14.97 -8.88
N ALA A 86 9.03 -15.67 -7.96
CA ALA A 86 8.61 -15.73 -6.57
C ALA A 86 8.71 -14.35 -5.88
N ALA A 87 9.76 -13.58 -6.19
CA ALA A 87 9.94 -12.22 -5.67
C ALA A 87 8.85 -11.27 -6.17
N GLU A 88 8.49 -11.34 -7.45
CA GLU A 88 7.40 -10.56 -8.04
C GLU A 88 6.05 -10.87 -7.36
N LEU A 89 5.71 -12.16 -7.21
CA LEU A 89 4.47 -12.57 -6.54
C LEU A 89 4.42 -12.11 -5.07
N LEU A 90 5.55 -12.22 -4.36
CA LEU A 90 5.63 -11.80 -2.97
C LEU A 90 5.55 -10.28 -2.83
N ARG A 91 6.14 -9.53 -3.76
CA ARG A 91 5.99 -8.07 -3.84
C ARG A 91 4.52 -7.68 -4.04
N THR A 92 3.84 -8.29 -5.01
CA THR A 92 2.40 -8.07 -5.22
C THR A 92 1.59 -8.37 -3.96
N ARG A 93 1.90 -9.45 -3.25
CA ARG A 93 1.22 -9.79 -1.99
C ARG A 93 1.45 -8.74 -0.90
N VAL A 94 2.68 -8.25 -0.72
CA VAL A 94 2.99 -7.17 0.24
C VAL A 94 2.22 -5.90 -0.12
N ASP A 95 2.17 -5.53 -1.39
CA ASP A 95 1.46 -4.32 -1.84
C ASP A 95 -0.06 -4.43 -1.60
N VAL A 96 -0.65 -5.61 -1.84
CA VAL A 96 -2.06 -5.88 -1.52
C VAL A 96 -2.32 -5.83 -0.01
N GLU A 97 -1.46 -6.43 0.82
CA GLU A 97 -1.59 -6.38 2.28
C GLU A 97 -1.50 -4.93 2.81
N ARG A 98 -0.58 -4.12 2.28
CA ARG A 98 -0.46 -2.69 2.61
C ARG A 98 -1.68 -1.89 2.16
N SER A 99 -2.20 -2.15 0.96
CA SER A 99 -3.42 -1.50 0.45
C SER A 99 -4.63 -1.81 1.35
N ALA A 100 -4.81 -3.07 1.74
CA ALA A 100 -5.87 -3.47 2.66
C ALA A 100 -5.72 -2.83 4.05
N GLN A 101 -4.50 -2.64 4.54
CA GLN A 101 -4.24 -1.94 5.80
C GLN A 101 -4.61 -0.44 5.70
N ASN A 102 -4.23 0.22 4.61
CA ASN A 102 -4.59 1.61 4.34
C ASN A 102 -6.11 1.79 4.22
N GLN A 103 -6.79 0.90 3.52
CA GLN A 103 -8.25 0.93 3.40
C GLN A 103 -8.93 0.85 4.78
N LYS A 104 -8.49 -0.07 5.65
CA LYS A 104 -8.99 -0.16 7.03
C LYS A 104 -8.72 1.09 7.85
N LEU A 105 -7.56 1.72 7.66
CA LEU A 105 -7.21 2.96 8.32
C LEU A 105 -8.16 4.09 7.88
N LEU A 106 -8.40 4.25 6.58
CA LEU A 106 -9.34 5.23 6.04
C LEU A 106 -10.76 5.01 6.57
N GLU A 107 -11.26 3.77 6.59
CA GLU A 107 -12.56 3.46 7.19
C GLU A 107 -12.63 3.83 8.68
N SER A 108 -11.53 3.64 9.42
CA SER A 108 -11.47 4.04 10.82
C SER A 108 -11.44 5.57 11.00
N MET A 109 -10.87 6.30 10.04
CA MET A 109 -10.84 7.75 10.04
C MET A 109 -12.23 8.30 9.73
N ASP A 110 -12.90 7.75 8.72
CA ASP A 110 -14.26 8.13 8.33
C ASP A 110 -15.26 7.94 9.49
N ARG A 111 -15.22 6.78 10.16
CA ARG A 111 -16.02 6.53 11.38
C ARG A 111 -15.74 7.55 12.49
N ARG A 112 -14.48 7.92 12.69
CA ARG A 112 -14.09 8.92 13.70
C ARG A 112 -14.54 10.33 13.31
N ALA A 113 -14.49 10.66 12.02
CA ALA A 113 -14.99 11.93 11.50
C ALA A 113 -16.51 12.04 11.68
N ASP A 114 -17.28 11.01 11.34
CA ASP A 114 -18.74 10.99 11.58
C ASP A 114 -19.06 11.15 13.08
N LEU A 115 -18.33 10.47 13.96
CA LEU A 115 -18.50 10.64 15.40
C LEU A 115 -18.17 12.06 15.87
N ALA A 116 -17.08 12.65 15.34
CA ALA A 116 -16.70 14.03 15.66
C ALA A 116 -17.77 15.03 15.19
N LEU A 117 -18.34 14.82 14.00
CA LEU A 117 -19.45 15.64 13.49
C LEU A 117 -20.69 15.53 14.36
N ARG A 118 -21.07 14.31 14.79
CA ARG A 118 -22.18 14.12 15.73
C ARG A 118 -21.94 14.84 17.06
N LEU A 119 -20.75 14.68 17.64
CA LEU A 119 -20.38 15.38 18.87
C LEU A 119 -20.43 16.90 18.69
N GLN A 120 -19.92 17.41 17.58
CA GLN A 120 -20.01 18.83 17.25
C GLN A 120 -21.46 19.31 17.20
N HIS A 121 -22.34 18.61 16.50
CA HIS A 121 -23.78 18.94 16.47
C HIS A 121 -24.44 18.90 17.85
N THR A 122 -24.02 17.98 18.74
CA THR A 122 -24.54 17.98 20.12
C THR A 122 -24.10 19.22 20.92
N VAL A 123 -22.85 19.66 20.76
CA VAL A 123 -22.32 20.87 21.42
C VAL A 123 -22.94 22.14 20.84
N GLU A 124 -23.19 22.16 19.53
CA GLU A 124 -23.90 23.25 18.87
C GLU A 124 -25.32 23.43 19.45
N GLY A 125 -26.04 22.33 19.73
CA GLY A 125 -27.35 22.39 20.39
C GLY A 125 -27.30 23.04 21.80
N LEU A 126 -26.28 22.71 22.59
CA LEU A 126 -26.05 23.31 23.90
C LEU A 126 -25.71 24.81 23.82
N SER A 127 -25.02 25.22 22.74
CA SER A 127 -24.63 26.63 22.54
C SER A 127 -25.84 27.56 22.46
N VAL A 128 -26.99 27.09 21.95
CA VAL A 128 -28.23 27.89 21.88
C VAL A 128 -28.67 28.31 23.28
N VAL A 129 -28.55 27.42 24.27
CA VAL A 129 -28.90 27.74 25.66
C VAL A 129 -27.96 28.81 26.22
N ALA A 130 -26.65 28.61 26.05
CA ALA A 130 -25.64 29.55 26.53
C ALA A 130 -25.78 30.95 25.89
N ILE A 131 -25.90 31.01 24.55
CA ILE A 131 -26.08 32.25 23.81
C ILE A 131 -27.39 32.94 24.21
N SER A 132 -28.48 32.18 24.36
CA SER A 132 -29.78 32.74 24.75
C SER A 132 -29.75 33.40 26.13
N TYR A 133 -29.05 32.80 27.10
CA TYR A 133 -28.92 33.39 28.43
C TYR A 133 -28.25 34.79 28.39
N TYR A 134 -27.14 34.89 27.66
CA TYR A 134 -26.44 36.17 27.48
C TYR A 134 -27.27 37.16 26.66
N ALA A 135 -27.93 36.70 25.59
CA ALA A 135 -28.77 37.53 24.74
C ALA A 135 -29.96 38.12 25.49
N VAL A 136 -30.66 37.32 26.31
CA VAL A 136 -31.78 37.79 27.15
C VAL A 136 -31.29 38.86 28.11
N SER A 137 -30.15 38.64 28.76
CA SER A 137 -29.57 39.59 29.70
C SER A 137 -29.23 40.92 29.01
N LEU A 138 -28.56 40.86 27.85
CA LEU A 138 -28.16 42.03 27.08
C LEU A 138 -29.37 42.83 26.57
N MET A 139 -30.36 42.14 26.00
CA MET A 139 -31.59 42.76 25.52
C MET A 139 -32.43 43.37 26.64
N THR A 140 -32.47 42.73 27.81
CA THR A 140 -33.15 43.27 29.00
C THR A 140 -32.48 44.57 29.43
N TYR A 141 -31.14 44.63 29.49
CA TYR A 141 -30.42 45.86 29.82
C TYR A 141 -30.64 46.97 28.78
N LEU A 142 -30.68 46.62 27.50
CA LEU A 142 -30.94 47.56 26.42
C LEU A 142 -32.36 48.14 26.49
N ALA A 143 -33.36 47.30 26.80
CA ALA A 143 -34.77 47.70 26.85
C ALA A 143 -35.18 48.35 28.18
N TYR A 144 -34.43 48.16 29.26
CA TYR A 144 -34.76 48.64 30.60
C TYR A 144 -35.02 50.17 30.69
N PRO A 145 -34.24 51.06 30.04
CA PRO A 145 -34.52 52.50 30.06
C PRO A 145 -35.89 52.84 29.47
N LEU A 146 -36.30 52.14 28.40
CA LEU A 146 -37.60 52.32 27.77
C LEU A 146 -38.73 51.73 28.63
N ALA A 147 -38.49 50.57 29.27
CA ALA A 147 -39.46 49.96 30.17
C ALA A 147 -39.71 50.79 31.45
N LYS A 148 -38.70 51.52 31.94
CA LYS A 148 -38.86 52.49 33.04
C LYS A 148 -39.86 53.61 32.70
N LEU A 149 -39.87 54.07 31.44
CA LEU A 149 -40.83 55.08 30.98
C LEU A 149 -42.27 54.53 30.95
N LEU A 150 -42.43 53.22 30.78
CA LEU A 150 -43.70 52.50 30.78
C LEU A 150 -44.11 51.96 32.16
N GLN A 151 -43.40 52.34 33.24
CA GLN A 151 -43.62 51.86 34.62
C GLN A 151 -43.57 50.32 34.78
N MET A 152 -42.91 49.60 33.87
CA MET A 152 -42.77 48.15 33.97
C MET A 152 -41.63 47.76 34.92
N SER A 153 -41.86 46.75 35.77
CA SER A 153 -40.79 46.19 36.60
C SER A 153 -39.78 45.43 35.75
N LYS A 154 -38.54 45.35 36.24
CA LYS A 154 -37.46 44.62 35.57
C LYS A 154 -37.79 43.12 35.45
N GLU A 155 -38.48 42.53 36.42
CA GLU A 155 -38.84 41.11 36.37
C GLU A 155 -39.84 40.82 35.24
N VAL A 156 -40.86 41.68 35.08
CA VAL A 156 -41.87 41.52 34.02
C VAL A 156 -41.25 41.69 32.64
N LEU A 157 -40.37 42.69 32.46
CA LEU A 157 -39.62 42.87 31.22
C LEU A 157 -38.75 41.65 30.90
N MET A 158 -38.00 41.14 31.88
CA MET A 158 -37.13 39.98 31.68
C MET A 158 -37.94 38.75 31.28
N ALA A 159 -39.04 38.46 31.97
CA ALA A 159 -39.93 37.34 31.65
C ALA A 159 -40.53 37.45 30.25
N ALA A 160 -40.96 38.65 29.83
CA ALA A 160 -41.49 38.91 28.51
C ALA A 160 -40.42 38.75 27.40
N MET A 161 -39.14 39.02 27.70
CA MET A 161 -38.05 38.95 26.73
C MET A 161 -37.48 37.54 26.53
N VAL A 162 -37.68 36.60 27.46
CA VAL A 162 -37.14 35.23 27.34
C VAL A 162 -37.61 34.54 26.06
N VAL A 163 -38.94 34.44 25.87
CA VAL A 163 -39.54 33.71 24.74
C VAL A 163 -39.12 34.28 23.36
N PRO A 164 -39.24 35.60 23.09
CA PRO A 164 -38.88 36.15 21.78
C PRO A 164 -37.38 36.07 21.51
N VAL A 165 -36.52 36.29 22.52
CA VAL A 165 -35.06 36.25 22.32
C VAL A 165 -34.57 34.82 22.09
N VAL A 166 -35.04 33.84 22.88
CA VAL A 166 -34.71 32.42 22.66
C VAL A 166 -35.17 31.96 21.28
N GLY A 167 -36.38 32.33 20.88
CA GLY A 167 -36.90 32.02 19.54
C GLY A 167 -36.07 32.64 18.40
N LEU A 168 -35.66 33.90 18.56
CA LEU A 168 -34.80 34.60 17.59
C LEU A 168 -33.42 33.95 17.47
N VAL A 169 -32.77 33.65 18.59
CA VAL A 169 -31.46 32.99 18.63
C VAL A 169 -31.54 31.62 17.98
N TRP A 170 -32.59 30.84 18.28
CA TRP A 170 -32.81 29.54 17.65
C TRP A 170 -33.01 29.65 16.13
N LEU A 171 -33.81 30.62 15.67
CA LEU A 171 -34.01 30.85 14.23
C LEU A 171 -32.73 31.28 13.52
N LEU A 172 -31.93 32.16 14.13
CA LEU A 172 -30.64 32.60 13.58
C LEU A 172 -29.65 31.44 13.45
N VAL A 173 -29.47 30.66 14.52
CA VAL A 173 -28.59 29.48 14.51
C VAL A 173 -29.08 28.44 13.50
N ARG A 174 -30.40 28.19 13.45
CA ARG A 174 -31.00 27.30 12.45
C ARG A 174 -30.79 27.78 11.02
N ARG A 175 -30.88 29.10 10.77
CA ARG A 175 -30.68 29.69 9.44
C ARG A 175 -29.23 29.57 8.99
N ILE A 176 -28.27 29.88 9.87
CA ILE A 176 -26.83 29.74 9.60
C ILE A 176 -26.48 28.29 9.26
N ARG A 177 -27.04 27.35 10.02
CA ARG A 177 -26.87 25.91 9.75
C ARG A 177 -27.38 25.53 8.37
N ASN A 178 -28.58 25.96 8.01
CA ASN A 178 -29.19 25.62 6.73
C ASN A 178 -28.45 26.26 5.54
N SER A 179 -27.79 27.42 5.72
CA SER A 179 -26.97 28.03 4.66
C SER A 179 -25.60 27.37 4.49
N LEU A 180 -25.02 26.83 5.56
CA LEU A 180 -23.72 26.15 5.50
C LEU A 180 -23.81 24.72 4.97
N HIS A 181 -24.93 24.02 5.23
CA HIS A 181 -25.17 22.66 4.73
C HIS A 181 -25.80 22.61 3.32
N GLY A 182 -26.15 23.75 2.72
CA GLY A 182 -26.77 23.83 1.38
C GLY A 182 -25.78 24.18 0.25
N GLY A 183 -24.47 24.16 0.53
CA GLY A 183 -23.41 24.52 -0.41
C GLY A 183 -22.54 23.35 -0.89
N GLU A 184 -22.91 22.11 -0.56
CA GLU A 184 -22.32 20.88 -1.13
C GLU A 184 -23.27 20.24 -2.15
#